data_AF-A0A422LYQ9-F1
#
_entry.id   AF-A0A422LYQ9-F1
#
_cell.length_a   1.000
_cell.length_b   1.000
_cell.length_c   1.000
_cell.angle_alpha   90.00
_cell.angle_beta   90.00
_cell.angle_gamma   90.00
#
_symmetry.space_group_name_H-M   'P 1'
#
loop_
_entity.id
_entity.type
_entity.pdbx_description
1 polymer ?
#
loop_
_entity_poly.entity_id
_entity_poly.type
_entity_poly.pdbx_seq_one_letter_code
_entity_poly.pdbx_strand_id
1 'polypeptide(L)' 'MRLWLQGNLQAHQFIHAEYWKSNAPLVRPLIQQSTLWVVREGATVIAFCGLQQDFIAGFFVDEKRRYDIWS' A
#
# COMPACT_ATOMS: atom_id res chain seq x y z
N MET A 1 3.09 0.62 -6.12
CA MET A 1 2.00 1.56 -6.45
C MET A 1 0.62 0.92 -6.54
N ARG A 2 0.43 -0.25 -7.19
CA ARG A 2 -0.90 -0.90 -7.27
C ARG A 2 -1.57 -1.07 -5.90
N LEU A 3 -0.89 -1.73 -4.96
CA LEU A 3 -1.38 -1.98 -3.59
C LEU A 3 -1.77 -0.69 -2.86
N TRP A 4 -0.93 0.33 -2.93
CA TRP A 4 -1.20 1.65 -2.34
C TRP A 4 -2.46 2.28 -2.92
N LEU A 5 -2.58 2.36 -4.26
CA LEU A 5 -3.71 3.04 -4.90
C LEU A 5 -5.01 2.30 -4.65
N GLN A 6 -5.03 0.98 -4.87
CA GLN A 6 -6.22 0.16 -4.65
C GLN A 6 -6.65 0.18 -3.17
N GLY A 7 -5.70 0.05 -2.24
CA GLY A 7 -6.01 0.09 -0.82
C GLY A 7 -6.62 1.42 -0.38
N ASN A 8 -6.07 2.55 -0.84
CA ASN A 8 -6.64 3.86 -0.53
C ASN A 8 -8.02 4.09 -1.17
N LEU A 9 -8.21 3.66 -2.43
CA LEU A 9 -9.52 3.77 -3.09
C LEU A 9 -10.60 2.96 -2.36
N GLN A 10 -10.25 1.81 -1.79
CA GLN A 10 -11.17 0.96 -1.05
C GLN A 10 -11.43 1.47 0.37
N ALA A 11 -10.38 1.81 1.11
CA ALA A 11 -10.48 2.23 2.51
C ALA A 11 -11.08 3.64 2.65
N HIS A 12 -10.85 4.51 1.67
CA HIS A 12 -11.25 5.91 1.68
C HIS A 12 -12.19 6.25 0.53
N GLN A 13 -13.19 5.39 0.27
CA GLN A 13 -14.20 5.61 -0.77
C GLN A 13 -15.00 6.92 -0.61
N PHE A 14 -14.95 7.54 0.58
CA PHE A 14 -15.52 8.87 0.85
C PHE A 14 -14.65 10.03 0.30
N ILE A 15 -13.42 9.77 -0.13
CA ILE A 15 -12.54 10.71 -0.83
C ILE A 15 -12.58 10.42 -2.33
N HIS A 16 -12.73 11.47 -3.14
CA HIS A 16 -12.81 11.31 -4.59
C HIS A 16 -11.57 10.60 -5.16
N ALA A 17 -11.78 9.63 -6.05
CA ALA A 17 -10.71 8.80 -6.59
C ALA A 17 -9.56 9.59 -7.24
N GLU A 18 -9.89 10.77 -7.80
CA GLU A 18 -8.92 11.65 -8.46
C GLU A 18 -7.90 12.25 -7.49
N TYR A 19 -8.25 12.41 -6.21
CA TYR A 19 -7.29 12.81 -5.18
C TYR A 19 -6.13 11.81 -5.09
N TRP A 20 -6.43 10.51 -5.02
CA TRP A 20 -5.42 9.47 -4.92
C TRP A 20 -4.59 9.32 -6.20
N LYS A 21 -5.25 9.41 -7.37
CA LYS A 21 -4.58 9.31 -8.67
C LYS A 21 -3.61 10.47 -8.90
N SER A 22 -4.03 11.70 -8.64
CA SER A 22 -3.22 12.91 -8.83
C SER A 22 -2.04 12.98 -7.85
N ASN A 23 -2.15 12.39 -6.66
CA ASN A 23 -1.07 12.32 -5.68
C ASN A 23 -0.09 11.15 -5.90
N ALA A 24 -0.41 10.17 -6.77
CA ALA A 24 0.47 9.02 -7.00
C ALA A 24 1.91 9.40 -7.44
N PRO A 25 2.14 10.42 -8.29
CA PRO A 25 3.49 10.88 -8.65
C PRO A 25 4.27 11.43 -7.46
N LEU A 26 3.61 12.12 -6.52
CA LEU A 26 4.21 12.66 -5.30
C LEU A 26 4.53 11.53 -4.31
N VAL A 27 3.63 10.57 -4.15
CA VAL A 27 3.74 9.51 -3.13
C VAL A 27 4.75 8.42 -3.54
N ARG A 28 4.89 8.14 -4.83
CA ARG A 28 5.85 7.13 -5.33
C ARG A 28 7.28 7.32 -4.78
N PRO A 29 7.93 8.49 -4.88
CA PRO A 29 9.27 8.68 -4.33
C PRO A 29 9.30 8.59 -2.80
N LEU A 30 8.25 9.03 -2.11
CA LEU A 30 8.17 8.92 -0.64
C LEU A 30 8.17 7.46 -0.19
N ILE A 31 7.40 6.60 -0.87
CA ILE A 31 7.42 5.15 -0.63
C ILE A 31 8.82 4.57 -0.88
N GLN A 32 9.53 5.02 -1.92
CA GLN A 32 10.88 4.55 -2.22
C GLN A 32 11.93 4.98 -1.17
N GLN A 33 11.71 6.11 -0.51
CA GLN A 33 12.59 6.62 0.55
C GLN A 33 12.26 6.05 1.93
N SER A 34 11.06 5.48 2.11
CA SER A 34 10.62 4.85 3.35
C SER A 34 11.30 3.49 3.57
N THR A 35 11.38 3.07 4.84
CA THR A 35 11.70 1.66 5.14
C THR A 35 10.47 0.82 4.80
N LEU A 36 10.63 -0.15 3.90
CA LEU A 36 9.55 -1.02 3.47
C LEU A 36 9.76 -2.44 4.00
N TRP A 37 8.77 -2.93 4.74
CA TRP A 37 8.60 -4.36 4.96
C TRP A 37 7.63 -4.90 3.92
N VAL A 38 7.99 -5.99 3.25
CA VAL A 38 7.21 -6.54 2.13
C VAL A 38 6.95 -8.03 2.33
N VAL A 39 5.74 -8.47 1.99
CA VAL A 39 5.40 -9.89 1.83
C VAL A 39 5.34 -10.19 0.34
N ARG A 40 5.94 -11.31 -0.07
CA ARG A 40 6.02 -11.72 -1.47
C ARG A 40 5.51 -13.13 -1.68
N GLU A 41 4.85 -13.32 -2.82
CA GLU A 41 4.63 -14.64 -3.43
C GLU A 41 5.49 -14.73 -4.68
N GLY A 42 6.59 -15.46 -4.58
CA GLY A 42 7.64 -15.47 -5.60
C GLY A 42 8.16 -14.06 -5.87
N ALA A 43 8.03 -13.60 -7.12
CA ALA A 43 8.45 -12.26 -7.52
C ALA A 43 7.43 -11.16 -7.19
N THR A 44 6.19 -11.51 -6.84
CA THR A 44 5.09 -10.56 -6.67
C THR A 44 5.03 -10.07 -5.22
N VAL A 45 5.07 -8.76 -5.02
CA VAL A 45 4.76 -8.15 -3.71
C VAL A 45 3.25 -8.17 -3.51
N ILE A 46 2.80 -8.88 -2.47
CA ILE A 46 1.37 -9.04 -2.12
C ILE A 46 0.95 -8.22 -0.90
N ALA A 47 1.90 -7.77 -0.07
CA ALA A 47 1.64 -6.81 0.99
C ALA A 47 2.88 -5.96 1.25
N PHE A 48 2.68 -4.75 1.77
CA PHE A 48 3.78 -3.96 2.31
C PHE A 48 3.34 -3.10 3.50
N CYS A 49 4.30 -2.84 4.39
CA CYS A 49 4.23 -1.86 5.47
C CYS A 49 5.33 -0.81 5.21
N GLY A 50 4.94 0.45 5.06
CA GLY A 50 5.85 1.58 4.97
C GLY A 50 6.06 2.22 6.32
N LEU A 51 7.32 2.34 6.74
CA LEU A 51 7.73 2.98 7.97
C LEU A 51 8.48 4.27 7.67
N GLN A 52 8.16 5.30 8.45
CA GLN A 52 8.95 6.51 8.57
C GLN A 52 9.56 6.50 9.97
N GLN A 53 10.84 6.12 10.05
CA GLN A 53 11.51 5.80 11.32
C GLN A 53 10.79 4.66 12.05
N ASP A 54 10.20 4.92 13.22
CA ASP A 54 9.46 3.98 14.06
C ASP A 54 7.93 4.07 13.87
N PHE A 55 7.46 4.97 12.99
CA PHE A 55 6.03 5.16 12.72
C PHE A 55 5.57 4.41 11.46
N ILE A 56 4.44 3.70 11.56
CA ILE A 56 3.78 3.07 10.41
C ILE A 56 3.03 4.15 9.61
N ALA A 57 3.61 4.57 8.49
CA ALA A 57 3.01 5.54 7.58
C ALA A 57 1.94 4.92 6.67
N GLY A 58 1.97 3.61 6.46
CA GLY A 58 0.91 2.92 5.74
C GLY A 58 1.11 1.41 5.64
N PHE A 59 -0.01 0.68 5.65
CA PHE A 59 -0.03 -0.79 5.58
C PHE A 59 -1.06 -1.24 4.54
N PHE A 60 -0.63 -2.03 3.56
CA PHE A 60 -1.44 -2.40 2.42
C PHE A 60 -1.28 -3.89 2.09
N VAL A 61 -2.41 -4.58 1.93
CA VAL A 61 -2.47 -6.01 1.57
C VAL A 61 -3.33 -6.16 0.32
N ASP A 62 -2.87 -6.99 -0.62
CA ASP A 62 -3.64 -7.40 -1.79
C ASP A 62 -4.98 -7.98 -1.33
N GLU A 63 -6.07 -7.51 -1.92
CA GLU A 63 -7.42 -7.89 -1.49
C GLU A 63 -7.61 -9.41 -1.51
N LYS A 64 -7.01 -10.10 -2.48
CA LYS A 64 -7.11 -11.55 -2.64
C LYS A 64 -6.33 -12.36 -1.61
N ARG A 65 -5.56 -11.71 -0.72
CA ARG A 65 -4.69 -12.33 0.29
C ARG A 65 -5.06 -11.97 1.71
N ARG A 66 -6.07 -11.13 1.92
CA ARG A 66 -6.43 -10.61 3.25
C ARG A 66 -6.92 -11.67 4.22
N TYR A 67 -7.42 -12.79 3.70
CA TYR A 67 -8.02 -13.86 4.49
C TYR A 67 -7.20 -15.15 4.47
N ASP A 68 -6.02 -15.13 3.85
CA ASP A 68 -5.17 -16.32 3.66
C ASP A 68 -4.32 -16.64 4.92
N ILE A 69 -4.43 -15.82 5.96
CA ILE A 69 -3.56 -15.84 7.15
C ILE A 69 -4.08 -16.79 8.25
N TRP A 70 -5.19 -17.51 8.01
CA TRP A 70 -5.82 -18.40 8.99
C TRP A 70 -6.05 -19.84 8.51
N SER A 71 -5.43 -20.25 7.40
CA SER A 71 -5.46 -21.64 6.91
C SER A 71 -4.21 -22.42 7.28
#